data_AF-A0A835FB58-F1
#
_entry.id   AF-A0A835FB58-F1
#
_cell.length_a   1.000
_cell.length_b   1.000
_cell.length_c   1.000
_cell.angle_alpha   90.00
_cell.angle_beta   90.00
_cell.angle_gamma   90.00
#
_symmetry.space_group_name_H-M   'P 1'
#
loop_
_entity.id
_entity.type
_entity.pdbx_description
1 polymer ?
#
loop_
_entity_poly.entity_id
_entity_poly.type
_entity_poly.pdbx_seq_one_letter_code
_entity_poly.pdbx_strand_id
1 'polypeptide(L)'
;MAPRRRSVVAKRPLSSSMVAATANNDSGGLSLETIVRSNVDAAIRQNVRLTAGLLRVFFHDCFPQVRRRRPRSPLPPNVGLQQEVLQLIEDIRGKVHAQCGATPCRAPTSPCWPPETPSTWPAGPPSRLAPASRNDVSKLPPPTASVDQLLSAFKNGSLDGPADLVALSGAHTVGKAHCNAFQGGGGVRHRNVLGVRRDLDFLTPTVFDNLYFVVVELTLRKNKGVMLPSDQGLATDPRTSWLVQGFADNHWWFFDQFKTSMIKMSQLRGPQGNVGEVRRNCFRRNSNAAAIPGAADELASA
;
A
#
# COMPACT_ATOMS: atom_id res chain seq x y z
N MET A 1 -22.96 24.59 -45.18
CA MET A 1 -23.55 24.47 -43.81
C MET A 1 -22.65 23.58 -42.97
N ALA A 2 -22.23 24.08 -41.81
CA ALA A 2 -21.11 23.59 -40.99
C ALA A 2 -21.39 22.29 -40.18
N PRO A 3 -20.35 21.53 -39.76
CA PRO A 3 -20.51 20.36 -38.92
C PRO A 3 -20.76 20.74 -37.45
N ARG A 4 -21.72 20.06 -36.80
CA ARG A 4 -22.04 20.24 -35.38
C ARG A 4 -20.86 19.83 -34.51
N ARG A 5 -20.29 20.79 -33.77
CA ARG A 5 -19.25 20.56 -32.75
C ARG A 5 -19.83 19.74 -31.60
N ARG A 6 -19.18 18.62 -31.25
CA ARG A 6 -19.40 17.92 -29.99
C ARG A 6 -18.92 18.83 -28.85
N SER A 7 -19.80 19.12 -27.89
CA SER A 7 -19.39 19.72 -26.62
C SER A 7 -18.41 18.77 -25.93
N VAL A 8 -17.15 19.16 -25.89
CA VAL A 8 -16.16 18.62 -24.97
C VAL A 8 -16.56 19.13 -23.58
N VAL A 9 -17.17 18.27 -22.77
CA VAL A 9 -17.27 18.52 -21.33
C VAL A 9 -15.84 18.49 -20.80
N ALA A 10 -15.29 19.66 -20.53
CA ALA A 10 -14.04 19.79 -19.80
C ALA A 10 -14.24 19.13 -18.42
N LYS A 11 -13.61 17.95 -18.21
CA LYS A 11 -13.47 17.37 -16.87
C LYS A 11 -12.72 18.39 -16.02
N ARG A 12 -13.44 18.99 -15.07
CA ARG A 12 -12.86 19.91 -14.09
C ARG A 12 -11.72 19.18 -13.35
N PRO A 13 -10.56 19.82 -13.12
CA PRO A 13 -9.63 19.34 -12.11
C PRO A 13 -10.36 19.32 -10.76
N LEU A 14 -10.07 18.32 -9.92
CA LEU A 14 -10.61 18.21 -8.58
C LEU A 14 -10.44 19.55 -7.85
N SER A 15 -11.56 20.23 -7.66
CA SER A 15 -11.67 21.49 -6.95
C SER A 15 -11.40 21.21 -5.48
N SER A 16 -10.41 21.89 -4.90
CA SER A 16 -10.36 22.17 -3.47
C SER A 16 -11.73 22.66 -3.00
N SER A 17 -12.46 21.86 -2.23
CA SER A 17 -13.58 22.29 -1.38
C SER A 17 -14.10 21.14 -0.53
N MET A 18 -13.38 20.82 0.54
CA MET A 18 -13.98 20.63 1.87
C MET A 18 -12.95 21.10 2.90
N VAL A 19 -12.66 22.40 2.86
CA VAL A 19 -12.21 23.12 4.05
C VAL A 19 -13.48 23.40 4.84
N ALA A 20 -13.74 22.56 5.84
CA ALA A 20 -14.55 22.95 6.99
C ALA A 20 -13.67 22.74 8.21
N ALA A 21 -13.00 23.83 8.59
CA ALA A 21 -12.46 23.97 9.91
C ALA A 21 -13.64 23.91 10.90
N THR A 22 -13.64 22.89 11.74
CA THR A 22 -14.05 23.04 13.15
C THR A 22 -12.80 22.83 13.99
N ALA A 23 -11.88 23.78 13.87
CA ALA A 23 -11.01 24.10 14.98
C ALA A 23 -11.90 24.75 16.03
N ASN A 24 -12.18 24.02 17.10
CA ASN A 24 -12.38 24.54 18.46
C ASN A 24 -12.56 23.32 19.39
N ASN A 25 -11.46 22.92 20.04
CA ASN A 25 -11.40 22.87 21.50
C ASN A 25 -9.96 22.60 21.96
N ASP A 26 -9.63 23.28 23.05
CA ASP A 26 -8.33 23.47 23.70
C ASP A 26 -7.50 22.21 23.93
N SER A 27 -6.26 22.23 23.42
CA SER A 27 -5.02 21.64 24.02
C SER A 27 -3.86 21.58 23.02
N GLY A 28 -3.55 22.68 22.31
CA GLY A 28 -2.23 22.99 21.71
C GLY A 28 -1.50 21.98 20.80
N GLY A 29 -2.04 20.80 20.48
CA GLY A 29 -1.34 19.73 19.77
C GLY A 29 -2.20 19.06 18.70
N LEU A 30 -1.63 18.82 17.52
CA LEU A 30 -2.29 18.13 16.42
C LEU A 30 -2.39 16.62 16.71
N SER A 31 -3.49 15.98 16.28
CA SER A 31 -3.64 14.53 16.36
C SER A 31 -2.65 13.80 15.42
N LEU A 32 -2.25 12.57 15.76
CA LEU A 32 -1.38 11.72 14.93
C LEU A 32 -1.90 11.62 13.48
N GLU A 33 -3.19 11.39 13.33
CA GLU A 33 -3.86 11.30 12.03
C GLU A 33 -3.73 12.60 11.23
N THR A 34 -3.87 13.74 11.89
CA THR A 34 -3.72 15.06 11.26
C THR A 34 -2.29 15.28 10.80
N ILE A 35 -1.30 14.90 11.61
CA ILE A 35 0.12 15.00 11.26
C ILE A 35 0.41 14.14 10.02
N VAL A 36 0.00 12.86 10.03
CA VAL A 36 0.24 11.96 8.89
C VAL A 36 -0.48 12.47 7.64
N ARG A 37 -1.78 12.75 7.73
CA ARG A 37 -2.61 13.19 6.59
C ARG A 37 -2.06 14.46 5.96
N SER A 38 -1.81 15.51 6.75
CA SER A 38 -1.34 16.80 6.22
C SER A 38 0.00 16.69 5.50
N ASN A 39 0.92 15.86 6.00
CA ASN A 39 2.23 15.63 5.38
C ASN A 39 2.13 14.81 4.10
N VAL A 40 1.33 13.74 4.11
CA VAL A 40 1.07 12.92 2.91
C VAL A 40 0.40 13.76 1.82
N ASP A 41 -0.63 14.53 2.17
CA ASP A 41 -1.35 15.40 1.22
C ASP A 41 -0.43 16.47 0.63
N ALA A 42 0.43 17.08 1.46
CA ALA A 42 1.41 18.06 0.98
C ALA A 42 2.41 17.42 0.00
N ALA A 43 2.91 16.22 0.30
CA ALA A 43 3.85 15.52 -0.55
C ALA A 43 3.22 15.07 -1.87
N ILE A 44 1.99 14.54 -1.85
CA ILE A 44 1.26 14.10 -3.05
C ILE A 44 0.93 15.28 -3.95
N ARG A 45 0.59 16.46 -3.39
CA ARG A 45 0.40 17.69 -4.18
C ARG A 45 1.65 18.11 -4.95
N GLN A 46 2.84 17.85 -4.40
CA GLN A 46 4.11 18.13 -5.08
C GLN A 46 4.46 17.04 -6.09
N ASN A 47 4.21 15.77 -5.74
CA ASN A 47 4.51 14.64 -6.59
C ASN A 47 3.50 13.50 -6.38
N VAL A 48 2.48 13.47 -7.24
CA VAL A 48 1.41 12.46 -7.22
C VAL A 48 1.92 11.02 -7.37
N ARG A 49 3.13 10.82 -7.91
CA ARG A 49 3.74 9.48 -8.03
C ARG A 49 4.11 8.88 -6.68
N LEU A 50 4.23 9.69 -5.63
CA LEU A 50 4.47 9.21 -4.26
C LEU A 50 3.34 8.33 -3.76
N THR A 51 2.11 8.50 -4.25
CA THR A 51 0.97 7.63 -3.92
C THR A 51 1.28 6.17 -4.24
N ALA A 52 1.77 5.89 -5.46
CA ALA A 52 2.12 4.54 -5.88
C ALA A 52 3.27 3.97 -5.03
N GLY A 53 4.27 4.80 -4.72
CA GLY A 53 5.37 4.36 -3.87
C GLY A 53 4.95 4.08 -2.43
N LEU A 54 4.05 4.88 -1.84
CA LEU A 54 3.49 4.65 -0.50
C LEU A 54 2.68 3.36 -0.44
N LEU A 55 1.77 3.14 -1.40
CA LEU A 55 1.00 1.91 -1.51
C LEU A 55 1.92 0.68 -1.66
N ARG A 56 2.95 0.80 -2.50
CA ARG A 56 3.91 -0.27 -2.72
C ARG A 56 4.75 -0.55 -1.47
N VAL A 57 5.25 0.47 -0.77
CA VAL A 57 5.98 0.27 0.49
C VAL A 57 5.09 -0.41 1.52
N PHE A 58 3.82 0.00 1.63
CA PHE A 58 2.86 -0.63 2.53
C PHE A 58 2.62 -2.11 2.21
N PHE A 59 2.42 -2.47 0.94
CA PHE A 59 2.31 -3.87 0.51
C PHE A 59 3.60 -4.67 0.78
N HIS A 60 4.76 -4.12 0.39
CA HIS A 60 6.06 -4.77 0.58
C HIS A 60 6.48 -4.85 2.05
N ASP A 61 5.94 -4.00 2.93
CA ASP A 61 6.04 -4.17 4.36
C ASP A 61 5.07 -5.27 4.79
N CYS A 62 3.76 -5.14 4.66
CA CYS A 62 2.78 -6.07 5.24
C CYS A 62 2.88 -7.52 4.73
N PHE A 63 3.08 -7.73 3.42
CA PHE A 63 2.87 -9.03 2.77
C PHE A 63 3.97 -10.07 3.02
N PRO A 64 5.28 -9.74 3.04
CA PRO A 64 6.32 -10.73 3.37
C PRO A 64 6.26 -11.25 4.83
N GLN A 65 5.59 -10.55 5.74
CA GLN A 65 5.75 -10.80 7.19
C GLN A 65 4.87 -11.92 7.72
N VAL A 66 3.95 -12.46 6.91
CA VAL A 66 3.12 -13.64 7.25
C VAL A 66 3.90 -14.96 7.24
N ARG A 67 5.17 -14.99 6.79
CA ARG A 67 6.01 -16.20 6.77
C ARG A 67 7.18 -16.07 7.76
N ARG A 68 7.15 -16.77 8.90
CA ARG A 68 8.27 -16.82 9.90
C ARG A 68 9.52 -17.43 9.23
N ARG A 69 10.75 -17.05 9.57
CA ARG A 69 11.54 -17.27 10.80
C ARG A 69 12.68 -16.23 10.75
N ARG A 70 13.08 -15.67 11.90
CA ARG A 70 14.20 -14.70 12.00
C ARG A 70 15.38 -15.10 11.11
N PRO A 71 15.96 -14.16 10.37
CA PRO A 71 17.38 -14.20 10.11
C PRO A 71 18.06 -13.00 10.79
N ARG A 72 19.26 -13.25 11.30
CA ARG A 72 20.31 -12.24 11.47
C ARG A 72 20.87 -11.84 10.10
N SER A 73 20.03 -11.72 9.08
CA SER A 73 20.48 -11.34 7.74
C SER A 73 20.59 -9.82 7.67
N PRO A 74 21.60 -9.29 6.96
CA PRO A 74 21.64 -7.87 6.66
C PRO A 74 20.33 -7.44 6.01
N LEU A 75 19.81 -6.30 6.46
CA LEU A 75 18.61 -5.66 5.91
C LEU A 75 18.69 -5.76 4.39
N PRO A 76 17.68 -6.30 3.68
CA PRO A 76 17.65 -6.16 2.24
C PRO A 76 17.77 -4.66 1.95
N PRO A 77 18.65 -4.23 1.03
CA PRO A 77 18.61 -2.84 0.61
C PRO A 77 17.20 -2.58 0.07
N ASN A 78 16.69 -1.35 0.22
CA ASN A 78 15.40 -0.92 -0.33
C ASN A 78 15.45 -0.83 -1.88
N VAL A 79 16.03 -1.83 -2.51
CA VAL A 79 16.36 -1.89 -3.93
C VAL A 79 15.06 -1.84 -4.72
N GLY A 80 14.93 -0.81 -5.55
CA GLY A 80 13.77 -0.63 -6.41
C GLY A 80 12.55 0.00 -5.74
N LEU A 81 12.58 0.33 -4.44
CA LEU A 81 11.60 1.21 -3.81
C LEU A 81 11.95 2.68 -4.09
N GLN A 82 10.96 3.55 -4.03
CA GLN A 82 11.14 4.98 -4.30
C GLN A 82 11.80 5.66 -3.09
N GLN A 83 12.99 6.24 -3.28
CA GLN A 83 13.76 6.81 -2.18
C GLN A 83 13.05 8.02 -1.55
N GLU A 84 12.36 8.82 -2.37
CA GLU A 84 11.59 9.98 -1.90
C GLU A 84 10.45 9.56 -0.96
N VAL A 85 9.85 8.39 -1.18
CA VAL A 85 8.81 7.84 -0.29
C VAL A 85 9.41 7.42 1.04
N LEU A 86 10.60 6.80 1.02
CA LEU A 86 11.29 6.40 2.24
C LEU A 86 11.69 7.62 3.08
N GLN A 87 12.11 8.70 2.42
CA GLN A 87 12.39 9.97 3.09
C GLN A 87 11.11 10.55 3.71
N LEU A 88 10.01 10.59 2.95
CA LEU A 88 8.72 11.07 3.46
C LEU A 88 8.26 10.30 4.71
N ILE A 89 8.40 8.98 4.72
CA ILE A 89 8.05 8.14 5.87
C ILE A 89 8.90 8.50 7.10
N GLU A 90 10.21 8.67 6.92
CA GLU A 90 11.12 9.06 8.01
C GLU A 90 10.84 10.48 8.53
N ASP A 91 10.51 11.42 7.63
CA ASP A 91 10.15 12.79 7.99
C ASP A 91 8.85 12.84 8.80
N ILE A 92 7.83 12.08 8.38
CA ILE A 92 6.57 11.94 9.13
C ILE A 92 6.85 11.34 10.51
N ARG A 93 7.65 10.28 10.60
CA ARG A 93 8.07 9.68 11.88
C ARG A 93 8.74 10.74 12.78
N GLY A 94 9.64 11.55 12.23
CA GLY A 94 10.30 12.65 12.94
C GLY A 94 9.30 13.65 13.52
N LYS A 95 8.31 14.08 12.73
CA LYS A 95 7.24 15.00 13.17
C LYS A 95 6.35 14.40 14.25
N VAL A 96 5.99 13.12 14.11
CA VAL A 96 5.23 12.39 15.14
C VAL A 96 6.03 12.29 16.44
N HIS A 97 7.33 11.98 16.36
CA HIS A 97 8.19 11.91 17.55
C HIS A 97 8.39 13.26 18.22
N ALA A 98 8.44 14.35 17.45
CA ALA A 98 8.52 15.70 18.01
C ALA A 98 7.24 16.05 18.79
N GLN A 99 6.07 15.57 18.36
CA GLN A 99 4.80 15.83 19.03
C GLN A 99 4.53 14.90 20.22
N CYS A 100 4.84 13.59 20.09
CA CYS A 100 4.42 12.56 21.04
C CYS A 100 5.57 11.86 21.78
N GLY A 101 6.82 12.26 21.52
CA GLY A 101 8.01 11.54 21.99
C GLY A 101 8.22 10.20 21.25
N ALA A 102 9.09 9.35 21.78
CA ALA A 102 9.37 8.02 21.23
C ALA A 102 8.29 6.96 21.54
N THR A 103 7.16 7.39 22.10
CA THR A 103 6.00 6.56 22.42
C THR A 103 4.92 6.76 21.36
N PRO A 104 4.13 5.73 21.01
CA PRO A 104 2.90 5.95 20.23
C PRO A 104 2.07 6.98 21.00
N CYS A 105 1.41 7.90 20.32
CA CYS A 105 0.48 8.84 20.96
C CYS A 105 -0.68 8.02 21.58
N ARG A 106 -0.45 7.47 22.78
CA ARG A 106 -1.36 6.59 23.51
C ARG A 106 -1.07 6.70 24.99
N ALA A 107 -1.68 7.69 25.64
CA ALA A 107 -2.15 7.59 27.03
C ALA A 107 -2.96 8.84 27.39
N PRO A 108 -3.99 8.72 28.28
CA PRO A 108 -4.82 9.84 28.74
C PRO A 108 -4.06 10.90 29.56
N THR A 109 -2.80 10.63 29.89
CA THR A 109 -1.93 11.51 30.69
C THR A 109 -0.99 12.36 29.85
N SER A 110 -1.03 12.22 28.52
CA SER A 110 -0.42 13.22 27.64
C SER A 110 -1.33 14.46 27.63
N PRO A 111 -0.80 15.70 27.75
CA PRO A 111 -1.60 16.93 27.77
C PRO A 111 -2.44 17.20 26.51
N CYS A 112 -2.48 16.26 25.56
CA CYS A 112 -3.01 16.43 24.21
C CYS A 112 -4.32 15.65 23.95
N TRP A 113 -5.04 15.19 24.98
CA TRP A 113 -6.37 14.60 24.78
C TRP A 113 -7.29 14.77 26.02
N PRO A 114 -8.47 15.40 25.91
CA PRO A 114 -9.48 15.41 26.98
C PRO A 114 -10.14 14.02 27.10
N PRO A 115 -10.49 13.56 28.32
CA PRO A 115 -10.91 12.19 28.56
C PRO A 115 -12.38 11.99 28.15
N GLU A 116 -12.69 11.90 26.85
CA GLU A 116 -13.98 11.39 26.36
C GLU A 116 -13.99 11.25 24.83
N THR A 117 -13.41 10.17 24.29
CA THR A 117 -13.98 9.54 23.07
C THR A 117 -13.74 8.03 23.13
N PRO A 118 -14.75 7.20 22.83
CA PRO A 118 -14.53 5.79 22.54
C PRO A 118 -13.86 5.69 21.17
N SER A 119 -12.52 5.65 21.14
CA SER A 119 -11.79 5.51 19.89
C SER A 119 -11.84 4.06 19.40
N THR A 120 -12.54 3.86 18.29
CA THR A 120 -12.68 2.61 17.51
C THR A 120 -11.40 2.17 16.78
N TRP A 121 -10.22 2.74 17.11
CA TRP A 121 -8.95 2.35 16.50
C TRP A 121 -7.99 1.77 17.54
N PRO A 122 -7.69 0.46 17.51
CA PRO A 122 -6.63 -0.08 18.34
C PRO A 122 -5.32 0.56 17.92
N ALA A 123 -4.45 0.91 18.88
CA ALA A 123 -3.11 1.41 18.59
C ALA A 123 -2.47 0.56 17.50
N GLY A 124 -1.96 1.19 16.44
CA GLY A 124 -1.27 0.47 15.38
C GLY A 124 -0.20 -0.47 15.97
N PRO A 125 0.03 -1.64 15.37
CA PRO A 125 0.98 -2.60 15.91
C PRO A 125 2.38 -1.96 16.03
N PRO A 126 3.14 -2.21 17.12
CA PRO A 126 4.51 -1.71 17.24
C PRO A 126 5.39 -2.18 16.08
N SER A 127 6.37 -1.37 15.67
CA SER A 127 7.25 -1.72 14.56
C SER A 127 8.01 -3.00 14.89
N ARG A 128 7.97 -4.00 14.01
CA ARG A 128 8.60 -5.30 14.29
C ARG A 128 10.11 -5.16 14.51
N LEU A 129 10.70 -6.00 15.37
CA LEU A 129 12.12 -5.90 15.75
C LEU A 129 13.12 -6.17 14.61
N ALA A 130 12.65 -6.74 13.49
CA ALA A 130 13.43 -6.99 12.29
C ALA A 130 12.54 -6.81 11.05
N PRO A 131 13.07 -6.35 9.89
CA PRO A 131 12.33 -6.40 8.64
C PRO A 131 12.13 -7.85 8.17
N ALA A 132 11.33 -8.01 7.11
CA ALA A 132 11.25 -9.26 6.38
C ALA A 132 12.63 -9.75 5.89
N SER A 133 12.83 -11.07 5.89
CA SER A 133 14.06 -11.66 5.36
C SER A 133 14.13 -11.53 3.84
N ARG A 134 15.35 -11.60 3.26
CA ARG A 134 15.49 -11.71 1.79
C ARG A 134 14.68 -12.89 1.23
N ASN A 135 14.61 -13.99 1.96
CA ASN A 135 13.85 -15.18 1.55
C ASN A 135 12.34 -14.95 1.59
N ASP A 136 11.83 -14.05 2.42
CA ASP A 136 10.41 -13.73 2.47
C ASP A 136 10.05 -12.69 1.42
N VAL A 137 10.94 -11.73 1.16
CA VAL A 137 10.82 -10.81 0.02
C VAL A 137 10.86 -11.57 -1.31
N SER A 138 11.71 -12.58 -1.45
CA SER A 138 11.79 -13.41 -2.67
C SER A 138 10.57 -14.31 -2.88
N LYS A 139 9.68 -14.43 -1.90
CA LYS A 139 8.41 -15.15 -2.02
C LYS A 139 7.25 -14.25 -2.46
N LEU A 140 7.47 -12.95 -2.62
CA LEU A 140 6.47 -12.08 -3.21
C LEU A 140 6.12 -12.57 -4.61
N PRO A 141 4.83 -12.54 -5.01
CA PRO A 141 4.45 -12.96 -6.34
C PRO A 141 5.19 -12.13 -7.40
N PRO A 142 5.88 -12.76 -8.37
CA PRO A 142 6.46 -12.03 -9.50
C PRO A 142 5.33 -11.48 -10.40
N PRO A 143 5.62 -10.47 -11.23
CA PRO A 143 4.64 -9.93 -12.20
C PRO A 143 4.20 -10.97 -13.24
N THR A 144 4.88 -12.11 -13.33
CA THR A 144 4.55 -13.24 -14.21
C THR A 144 3.80 -14.37 -13.49
N ALA A 145 3.40 -14.18 -12.23
CA ALA A 145 2.73 -15.22 -11.45
C ALA A 145 1.38 -15.61 -12.05
N SER A 146 1.05 -16.91 -12.02
CA SER A 146 -0.29 -17.39 -12.36
C SER A 146 -1.32 -17.01 -11.29
N VAL A 147 -2.62 -17.01 -11.65
CA VAL A 147 -3.69 -16.74 -10.68
C VAL A 147 -3.69 -17.76 -9.53
N ASP A 148 -3.34 -19.02 -9.78
CA ASP A 148 -3.15 -20.01 -8.71
C ASP A 148 -2.04 -19.60 -7.72
N GLN A 149 -0.91 -19.12 -8.24
CA GLN A 149 0.19 -18.66 -7.40
C GLN A 149 -0.19 -17.41 -6.61
N LEU A 150 -0.93 -16.49 -7.24
CA LEU A 150 -1.43 -15.27 -6.58
C LEU A 150 -2.42 -15.61 -5.46
N LEU A 151 -3.44 -16.42 -5.74
CA LEU A 151 -4.41 -16.86 -4.74
C LEU A 151 -3.72 -17.63 -3.60
N SER A 152 -2.77 -18.51 -3.91
CA SER A 152 -1.99 -19.24 -2.90
C SER A 152 -1.12 -18.32 -2.04
N ALA A 153 -0.61 -17.23 -2.60
CA ALA A 153 0.15 -16.23 -1.85
C ALA A 153 -0.74 -15.45 -0.89
N PHE A 154 -1.91 -15.02 -1.36
CA PHE A 154 -2.90 -14.22 -0.60
C PHE A 154 -3.62 -15.03 0.48
N LYS A 155 -3.76 -16.35 0.30
CA LYS A 155 -4.35 -17.28 1.27
C LYS A 155 -3.65 -17.31 2.64
N ASN A 156 -2.43 -16.76 2.76
CA ASN A 156 -1.73 -16.68 4.04
C ASN A 156 -2.11 -15.39 4.79
N GLY A 157 -3.01 -15.48 5.76
CA GLY A 157 -3.40 -14.34 6.60
C GLY A 157 -4.90 -14.17 6.69
N SER A 158 -5.38 -12.93 6.46
CA SER A 158 -6.80 -12.52 6.44
C SER A 158 -7.25 -12.04 5.05
N LEU A 159 -6.46 -12.31 4.00
CA LEU A 159 -6.69 -11.91 2.59
C LEU A 159 -7.19 -13.09 1.75
N ASP A 160 -8.11 -13.87 2.32
CA ASP A 160 -8.35 -15.26 1.94
C ASP A 160 -9.17 -15.42 0.67
N GLY A 161 -9.77 -14.32 0.17
CA GLY A 161 -10.72 -14.32 -0.94
C GLY A 161 -10.13 -13.79 -2.25
N PRO A 162 -10.64 -14.25 -3.42
CA PRO A 162 -10.33 -13.65 -4.72
C PRO A 162 -10.61 -12.14 -4.78
N ALA A 163 -11.58 -11.64 -4.01
CA ALA A 163 -11.90 -10.22 -3.93
C ALA A 163 -10.75 -9.38 -3.37
N ASP A 164 -10.03 -9.88 -2.36
CA ASP A 164 -8.89 -9.17 -1.77
C ASP A 164 -7.72 -9.11 -2.76
N LEU A 165 -7.45 -10.20 -3.49
CA LEU A 165 -6.46 -10.25 -4.56
C LEU A 165 -6.79 -9.25 -5.67
N VAL A 166 -8.00 -9.30 -6.23
CA VAL A 166 -8.39 -8.48 -7.37
C VAL A 166 -8.43 -7.00 -7.00
N ALA A 167 -8.97 -6.67 -5.82
CA ALA A 167 -9.02 -5.28 -5.36
C ALA A 167 -7.61 -4.73 -5.10
N LEU A 168 -6.75 -5.43 -4.36
CA LEU A 168 -5.39 -4.94 -4.08
C LEU A 168 -4.53 -4.83 -5.34
N SER A 169 -4.77 -5.67 -6.35
CA SER A 169 -4.15 -5.52 -7.68
C SER A 169 -4.54 -4.21 -8.36
N GLY A 170 -5.72 -3.66 -8.04
CA GLY A 170 -6.15 -2.32 -8.46
C GLY A 170 -5.23 -1.18 -8.05
N ALA A 171 -4.30 -1.39 -7.10
CA ALA A 171 -3.25 -0.41 -6.80
C ALA A 171 -2.34 -0.11 -8.02
N HIS A 172 -2.30 -0.99 -9.03
CA HIS A 172 -1.62 -0.77 -10.31
C HIS A 172 -2.29 0.29 -11.19
N THR A 173 -3.43 0.87 -10.78
CA THR A 173 -4.02 2.09 -11.37
C THR A 173 -3.06 3.29 -11.30
N VAL A 174 -2.10 3.29 -10.37
CA VAL A 174 -1.04 4.31 -10.28
C VAL A 174 0.35 3.70 -10.25
N GLY A 175 1.31 4.43 -10.82
CA GLY A 175 2.73 4.10 -10.72
C GLY A 175 3.31 3.44 -11.96
N LYS A 176 4.55 2.98 -11.81
CA LYS A 176 5.35 2.49 -12.94
C LYS A 176 6.07 1.20 -12.59
N ALA A 177 6.23 0.34 -13.59
CA ALA A 177 7.06 -0.85 -13.51
C ALA A 177 8.19 -0.81 -14.56
N HIS A 178 9.27 -1.54 -14.30
CA HIS A 178 10.34 -1.70 -15.27
C HIS A 178 9.84 -2.51 -16.49
N CYS A 179 10.34 -2.21 -17.68
CA CYS A 179 9.89 -2.85 -18.92
C CYS A 179 9.96 -4.39 -18.89
N ASN A 180 10.92 -4.96 -18.14
CA ASN A 180 11.06 -6.41 -17.99
C ASN A 180 9.91 -7.07 -17.21
N ALA A 181 9.19 -6.32 -16.36
CA ALA A 181 8.04 -6.84 -15.62
C ALA A 181 6.86 -7.21 -16.53
N PHE A 182 6.80 -6.57 -17.70
CA PHE A 182 5.75 -6.77 -18.70
C PHE A 182 6.05 -7.88 -19.70
N GLN A 183 7.28 -8.40 -19.74
CA GLN A 183 7.69 -9.41 -20.71
C GLN A 183 7.43 -10.81 -20.13
N GLY A 184 6.33 -11.43 -20.54
CA GLY A 184 6.09 -12.86 -20.30
C GLY A 184 7.00 -13.70 -21.18
N GLY A 185 8.22 -14.01 -20.72
CA GLY A 185 9.10 -15.07 -21.25
C GLY A 185 9.51 -15.06 -22.73
N GLY A 186 9.01 -14.15 -23.58
CA GLY A 186 9.17 -14.17 -25.04
C GLY A 186 9.72 -12.86 -25.59
N GLY A 187 11.03 -12.87 -25.85
CA GLY A 187 11.85 -11.97 -26.67
C GLY A 187 11.32 -10.59 -27.14
N VAL A 188 11.91 -9.52 -26.60
CA VAL A 188 12.85 -8.67 -27.35
C VAL A 188 13.94 -8.22 -26.38
N ARG A 189 15.17 -8.73 -26.55
CA ARG A 189 16.37 -8.19 -25.90
C ARG A 189 16.72 -6.87 -26.59
N HIS A 190 16.02 -5.79 -26.24
CA HIS A 190 16.54 -4.47 -26.57
C HIS A 190 17.83 -4.26 -25.75
N ARG A 191 18.98 -4.33 -26.44
CA ARG A 191 20.26 -3.85 -25.92
C ARG A 191 20.03 -2.39 -25.47
N ASN A 192 20.25 -2.11 -24.19
CA ASN A 192 20.05 -0.82 -23.48
C ASN A 192 18.63 -0.42 -23.04
N VAL A 193 17.89 -1.29 -22.32
CA VAL A 193 16.64 -0.91 -21.59
C VAL A 193 16.77 -1.18 -20.08
N LEU A 194 17.99 -1.10 -19.54
CA LEU A 194 18.18 -1.11 -18.09
C LEU A 194 17.80 0.28 -17.56
N GLY A 195 16.69 0.37 -16.82
CA GLY A 195 16.23 1.61 -16.17
C GLY A 195 14.97 2.25 -16.76
N VAL A 196 14.51 1.83 -17.94
CA VAL A 196 13.26 2.36 -18.51
C VAL A 196 12.06 1.79 -17.75
N ARG A 197 11.13 2.67 -17.38
CA ARG A 197 9.90 2.35 -16.68
C ARG A 197 8.67 2.78 -17.48
N ARG A 198 7.62 1.99 -17.45
CA ARG A 198 6.32 2.29 -18.08
C ARG A 198 5.24 2.40 -17.01
N ASP A 199 4.23 3.21 -17.28
CA ASP A 199 3.06 3.30 -16.42
C ASP A 199 2.33 1.96 -16.39
N LEU A 200 1.83 1.61 -15.20
CA LEU A 200 1.05 0.39 -14.98
C LEU A 200 -0.38 0.54 -15.55
N ASP A 201 -0.95 1.75 -15.41
CA ASP A 201 -2.12 2.20 -16.14
C ASP A 201 -1.71 3.30 -17.13
N PHE A 202 -1.92 3.06 -18.43
CA PHE A 202 -1.57 4.02 -19.46
C PHE A 202 -2.68 5.04 -19.75
N LEU A 203 -3.92 4.82 -19.28
CA LEU A 203 -5.02 5.78 -19.45
C LEU A 203 -4.95 6.88 -18.40
N THR A 204 -4.72 6.50 -17.16
CA THR A 204 -4.80 7.39 -15.98
C THR A 204 -3.62 7.18 -15.01
N PRO A 205 -2.37 7.30 -15.47
CA PRO A 205 -1.15 6.89 -14.74
C PRO A 205 -0.90 7.56 -13.38
N THR A 206 -1.64 8.63 -13.09
CA THR A 206 -1.51 9.44 -11.87
C THR A 206 -2.83 9.60 -11.10
N VAL A 207 -3.91 8.95 -11.54
CA VAL A 207 -5.22 9.02 -10.89
C VAL A 207 -5.52 7.66 -10.29
N PHE A 208 -5.88 7.64 -9.01
CA PHE A 208 -6.35 6.41 -8.40
C PHE A 208 -7.83 6.22 -8.75
N ASP A 209 -8.12 5.38 -9.73
CA ASP A 209 -9.47 5.07 -10.19
C ASP A 209 -9.62 3.60 -10.61
N ASN A 210 -10.80 3.24 -11.11
CA ASN A 210 -11.10 1.88 -11.56
C ASN A 210 -10.74 1.63 -13.04
N LEU A 211 -10.14 2.60 -13.75
CA LEU A 211 -9.81 2.43 -15.17
C LEU A 211 -8.72 1.39 -15.38
N TYR A 212 -7.90 1.08 -14.36
CA TYR A 212 -7.09 -0.13 -14.34
C TYR A 212 -7.88 -1.37 -14.81
N PHE A 213 -9.06 -1.63 -14.24
CA PHE A 213 -9.87 -2.81 -14.60
C PHE A 213 -10.43 -2.71 -16.02
N VAL A 214 -10.86 -1.51 -16.43
CA VAL A 214 -11.30 -1.23 -17.80
C VAL A 214 -10.19 -1.54 -18.80
N VAL A 215 -8.95 -1.14 -18.49
CA VAL A 215 -7.78 -1.38 -19.35
C VAL A 215 -7.40 -2.85 -19.40
N VAL A 216 -7.45 -3.56 -18.27
CA VAL A 216 -7.21 -5.02 -18.23
C VAL A 216 -8.16 -5.75 -19.17
N GLU A 217 -9.44 -5.39 -19.15
CA GLU A 217 -10.43 -5.97 -20.06
C GLU A 217 -10.24 -5.55 -21.51
N LEU A 218 -9.98 -4.26 -21.77
CA LEU A 218 -9.76 -3.76 -23.14
C LEU A 218 -8.53 -4.41 -23.80
N THR A 219 -7.45 -4.56 -23.03
CA THR A 219 -6.20 -5.19 -23.48
C THR A 219 -6.46 -6.64 -23.89
N LEU A 220 -7.24 -7.37 -23.09
CA LEU A 220 -7.64 -8.75 -23.38
C LEU A 220 -8.49 -8.85 -24.65
N ARG A 221 -9.56 -8.04 -24.75
CA ARG A 221 -10.55 -8.13 -25.83
C ARG A 221 -10.02 -7.65 -27.18
N LYS A 222 -9.07 -6.71 -27.18
CA LYS A 222 -8.55 -6.08 -28.41
C LYS A 222 -7.17 -6.60 -28.82
N ASN A 223 -6.54 -7.46 -28.03
CA ASN A 223 -5.15 -7.89 -28.21
C ASN A 223 -4.20 -6.70 -28.44
N LYS A 224 -4.41 -5.64 -27.65
CA LYS A 224 -3.73 -4.34 -27.79
C LYS A 224 -3.30 -3.83 -26.44
N GLY A 225 -2.05 -3.41 -26.34
CA GLY A 225 -1.47 -2.94 -25.09
C GLY A 225 -0.55 -3.97 -24.46
N VAL A 226 0.11 -3.58 -23.38
CA VAL A 226 1.04 -4.43 -22.64
C VAL A 226 0.74 -4.25 -21.16
N MET A 227 0.36 -5.34 -20.50
CA MET A 227 0.11 -5.38 -19.06
C MET A 227 0.97 -6.44 -18.39
N LEU A 228 1.06 -6.39 -17.07
CA LEU A 228 1.71 -7.45 -16.33
C LEU A 228 0.96 -8.76 -16.57
N PRO A 229 1.64 -9.89 -16.82
CA PRO A 229 0.95 -11.18 -17.00
C PRO A 229 0.07 -11.56 -15.80
N SER A 230 0.47 -11.17 -14.57
CA SER A 230 -0.33 -11.32 -13.35
C SER A 230 -1.68 -10.61 -13.46
N ASP A 231 -1.67 -9.37 -13.94
CA ASP A 231 -2.85 -8.50 -14.03
C ASP A 231 -3.79 -9.02 -15.12
N GLN A 232 -3.21 -9.38 -16.27
CA GLN A 232 -3.97 -9.93 -17.40
C GLN A 232 -4.65 -11.26 -17.04
N GLY A 233 -3.97 -12.10 -16.24
CA GLY A 233 -4.50 -13.38 -15.79
C GLY A 233 -5.78 -13.25 -14.96
N LEU A 234 -5.92 -12.17 -14.17
CA LEU A 234 -7.11 -11.93 -13.34
C LEU A 234 -8.39 -11.80 -14.17
N ALA A 235 -8.32 -11.24 -15.37
CA ALA A 235 -9.47 -11.08 -16.26
C ALA A 235 -9.86 -12.37 -16.99
N THR A 236 -8.94 -13.34 -17.08
CA THR A 236 -9.19 -14.63 -17.78
C THR A 236 -9.55 -15.76 -16.84
N ASP A 237 -9.14 -15.71 -15.57
CA ASP A 237 -9.37 -16.79 -14.63
C ASP A 237 -10.83 -16.81 -14.13
N PRO A 238 -11.52 -17.97 -14.13
CA PRO A 238 -12.93 -18.06 -13.76
C PRO A 238 -13.24 -17.64 -12.32
N ARG A 239 -12.24 -17.65 -11.42
CA ARG A 239 -12.43 -17.26 -10.01
C ARG A 239 -12.38 -15.74 -9.80
N THR A 240 -11.77 -15.00 -10.73
CA THR A 240 -11.48 -13.57 -10.57
C THR A 240 -12.08 -12.68 -11.66
N SER A 241 -12.38 -13.21 -12.85
CA SER A 241 -12.82 -12.42 -14.01
C SER A 241 -14.10 -11.62 -13.76
N TRP A 242 -15.05 -12.19 -13.02
CA TRP A 242 -16.30 -11.53 -12.64
C TRP A 242 -16.06 -10.33 -11.70
N LEU A 243 -15.03 -10.37 -10.85
CA LEU A 243 -14.63 -9.24 -10.00
C LEU A 243 -13.98 -8.13 -10.82
N VAL A 244 -13.16 -8.50 -11.82
CA VAL A 244 -12.53 -7.53 -12.72
C VAL A 244 -13.60 -6.76 -13.50
N GLN A 245 -14.59 -7.46 -14.08
CA GLN A 245 -15.75 -6.84 -14.73
C GLN A 245 -16.54 -5.96 -13.75
N GLY A 246 -16.85 -6.50 -12.58
CA GLY A 246 -17.56 -5.79 -11.54
C GLY A 246 -16.92 -4.47 -11.11
N PHE A 247 -15.61 -4.45 -10.93
CA PHE A 247 -14.86 -3.24 -10.58
C PHE A 247 -14.70 -2.29 -11.75
N ALA A 248 -14.60 -2.78 -12.99
CA ALA A 248 -14.62 -1.95 -14.19
C ALA A 248 -15.96 -1.21 -14.34
N ASP A 249 -17.07 -1.89 -14.05
CA ASP A 249 -18.42 -1.32 -14.16
C ASP A 249 -18.81 -0.42 -12.99
N ASN A 250 -18.29 -0.69 -11.79
CA ASN A 250 -18.67 0.01 -10.56
C ASN A 250 -17.46 0.47 -9.74
N HIS A 251 -17.06 1.73 -9.94
CA HIS A 251 -15.95 2.34 -9.21
C HIS A 251 -16.16 2.41 -7.68
N TRP A 252 -17.41 2.48 -7.20
CA TRP A 252 -17.73 2.54 -5.77
C TRP A 252 -17.47 1.18 -5.11
N TRP A 253 -17.87 0.10 -5.79
CA TRP A 253 -17.61 -1.24 -5.31
C TRP A 253 -16.11 -1.53 -5.27
N PHE A 254 -15.35 -1.12 -6.29
CA PHE A 254 -13.89 -1.20 -6.25
C PHE A 254 -13.32 -0.46 -5.04
N PHE A 255 -13.70 0.79 -4.81
CA PHE A 255 -13.12 1.61 -3.74
C PHE A 255 -13.46 1.05 -2.35
N ASP A 256 -14.68 0.56 -2.15
CA ASP A 256 -15.09 -0.06 -0.89
C ASP A 256 -14.33 -1.36 -0.61
N GLN A 257 -14.22 -2.24 -1.62
CA GLN A 257 -13.44 -3.46 -1.47
C GLN A 257 -11.95 -3.16 -1.30
N PHE A 258 -11.39 -2.18 -2.01
CA PHE A 258 -9.99 -1.76 -1.88
C PHE A 258 -9.68 -1.29 -0.46
N LYS A 259 -10.51 -0.42 0.10
CA LYS A 259 -10.42 0.02 1.50
C LYS A 259 -10.44 -1.16 2.46
N THR A 260 -11.43 -2.05 2.30
CA THR A 260 -11.58 -3.24 3.15
C THR A 260 -10.33 -4.14 3.09
N SER A 261 -9.81 -4.37 1.89
CA SER A 261 -8.63 -5.21 1.66
C SER A 261 -7.35 -4.56 2.22
N MET A 262 -7.21 -3.24 2.11
CA MET A 262 -6.10 -2.49 2.71
C MET A 262 -6.13 -2.55 4.24
N ILE A 263 -7.31 -2.48 4.87
CA ILE A 263 -7.46 -2.66 6.32
C ILE A 263 -7.06 -4.08 6.72
N LYS A 264 -7.55 -5.11 6.02
CA LYS A 264 -7.13 -6.50 6.28
C LYS A 264 -5.62 -6.67 6.13
N MET A 265 -5.03 -6.10 5.09
CA MET A 265 -3.59 -6.14 4.84
C MET A 265 -2.80 -5.45 5.96
N SER A 266 -3.30 -4.34 6.51
CA SER A 266 -2.69 -3.64 7.66
C SER A 266 -2.63 -4.49 8.92
N GLN A 267 -3.54 -5.46 9.03
CA GLN A 267 -3.70 -6.32 10.19
C GLN A 267 -2.96 -7.65 10.04
N LEU A 268 -2.24 -7.87 8.94
CA LEU A 268 -1.43 -9.08 8.74
C LEU A 268 -0.37 -9.21 9.85
N ARG A 269 -0.57 -10.20 10.71
CA ARG A 269 0.33 -10.51 11.82
C ARG A 269 1.33 -11.57 11.38
N GLY A 270 2.57 -11.38 11.80
CA GLY A 270 3.57 -12.43 11.68
C GLY A 270 3.27 -13.57 12.66
N PRO A 271 3.79 -14.79 12.45
CA PRO A 271 3.46 -15.94 13.30
C PRO A 271 4.03 -15.89 14.73
N GLN A 272 4.56 -14.75 15.21
CA GLN A 272 4.87 -14.49 16.64
C GLN A 272 4.02 -13.35 17.24
N GLY A 273 3.00 -12.86 16.53
CA GLY A 273 2.26 -11.66 16.94
C GLY A 273 3.06 -10.37 16.75
N ASN A 274 2.70 -9.33 17.51
CA ASN A 274 3.26 -7.97 17.39
C ASN A 274 4.47 -7.75 18.32
N VAL A 275 5.47 -8.63 18.28
CA VAL A 275 6.72 -8.41 19.03
C VAL A 275 7.57 -7.37 18.29
N GLY A 276 7.62 -6.15 18.84
CA GLY A 276 8.18 -4.97 18.19
C GLY A 276 8.74 -3.92 19.15
N GLU A 277 9.28 -2.85 18.59
CA GLU A 277 9.72 -1.63 19.26
C GLU A 277 9.16 -0.40 18.54
N VAL A 278 9.07 0.74 19.22
CA VAL A 278 8.90 2.02 18.53
C VAL A 278 10.28 2.54 18.14
N ARG A 279 10.56 2.55 16.83
CA ARG A 279 11.89 2.89 16.31
C ARG A 279 12.13 4.38 16.32
N ARG A 280 13.34 4.81 16.72
CA ARG A 280 13.79 6.21 16.58
C ARG A 280 14.25 6.56 15.15
N ASN A 281 14.36 5.55 14.29
CA ASN A 281 14.65 5.66 12.87
C ASN A 281 13.94 4.49 12.16
N CYS A 282 13.10 4.75 11.16
CA CYS A 282 12.32 3.69 10.50
C CYS A 282 13.20 2.57 9.92
N PHE A 283 14.45 2.89 9.56
CA PHE A 283 15.36 2.00 8.85
C PHE A 283 16.48 1.41 9.71
N ARG A 284 16.48 1.66 11.02
CA ARG A 284 17.46 1.10 11.97
C ARG A 284 16.78 0.66 13.26
N ARG A 285 17.23 -0.48 13.80
CA ARG A 285 16.82 -0.93 15.13
C ARG A 285 17.43 -0.02 16.21
N ASN A 286 16.72 0.20 17.30
CA ASN A 286 17.22 0.90 18.46
C ASN A 286 18.40 0.13 19.09
N SER A 287 19.46 0.84 19.47
CA SER A 287 20.73 0.28 19.95
C SER A 287 20.61 -0.57 21.24
N ASN A 288 19.56 -0.34 22.05
CA ASN A 288 19.38 -0.91 23.39
C ASN A 288 18.04 -1.63 23.59
N ALA A 289 17.37 -2.09 22.53
CA ALA A 289 16.09 -2.78 22.69
C ALA A 289 16.27 -4.19 23.26
N ALA A 290 16.35 -4.30 24.58
CA ALA A 290 15.86 -5.48 25.29
C ALA A 290 14.42 -5.74 24.82
N ALA A 291 14.10 -6.98 24.47
CA ALA A 291 12.74 -7.36 24.14
C ALA A 291 11.83 -6.90 25.29
N ILE A 292 10.71 -6.24 24.98
CA ILE A 292 9.71 -5.92 26.01
C ILE A 292 9.30 -7.25 26.66
N PRO A 293 9.56 -7.47 27.98
CA PRO A 293 9.03 -8.64 28.67
C PRO A 293 7.52 -8.45 28.81
N GLY A 294 6.71 -9.41 28.38
CA GLY A 294 5.26 -9.36 28.61
C GLY A 294 4.34 -9.97 27.55
N ALA A 295 4.84 -10.66 26.52
CA ALA A 295 3.97 -11.37 25.57
C ALA A 295 4.30 -12.87 25.45
N ALA A 296 4.93 -13.44 26.48
CA ALA A 296 5.26 -14.86 26.54
C ALA A 296 4.50 -15.64 27.63
N ASP A 297 3.78 -14.96 28.53
CA ASP A 297 3.14 -15.61 29.69
C ASP A 297 1.64 -15.88 29.54
N GLU A 298 1.05 -15.68 28.36
CA GLU A 298 -0.36 -16.04 28.10
C GLU A 298 -0.48 -17.20 27.08
N LEU A 299 0.43 -18.18 27.19
CA LEU A 299 0.33 -19.45 26.47
C LEU A 299 0.72 -20.67 27.33
N ALA A 300 0.81 -20.50 28.65
CA ALA A 300 1.07 -21.58 29.60
C ALA A 300 -0.15 -22.00 30.45
N SER A 301 -1.33 -21.42 30.19
CA SER A 301 -2.57 -21.74 30.92
C SER A 301 -3.79 -21.75 29.98
N ALA A 302 -3.82 -22.68 29.02
CA ALA A 302 -5.02 -23.13 28.32
C ALA A 302 -4.78 -24.51 27.69
#